data_AF-X1UNW0-F1
#
_entry.id   AF-X1UNW0-F1
#
_cell.length_a   1.000
_cell.length_b   1.000
_cell.length_c   1.000
_cell.angle_alpha   90.00
_cell.angle_beta   90.00
_cell.angle_gamma   90.00
#
_symmetry.space_group_name_H-M   'P 1'
#
loop_
_entity.id
_entity.type
_entity.pdbx_description
1 polymer ?
#
loop_
_entity_poly.entity_id
_entity_poly.type
_entity_poly.pdbx_seq_one_letter_code
_entity_poly.pdbx_strand_id
1 'polypeptide(L)'
;CIIPPLFEGDVYRYVLNYVAPRWIEYGPEMREYPKEFHWFEGGRLLLRRLVNRKQRLMATRIEDTVITSKNLYVIKPTGKESIAYILGIINSRLISRLYLAQVSQATKDDFPQVTIRDILSLPFRPIDFSGPNEKARHDTMVDLVEQMLDLHKQIAKAKEPQTKTVLQRQIEATDRHIDRLVYELYGLADEEIKIVEKSLG
;
A
#
# COMPACT_ATOMS: atom_id res chain seq x y z
N CYS A 1 1.96 -4.86 -32.06
CA CYS A 1 2.27 -3.76 -31.15
C CYS A 1 1.03 -3.53 -30.26
N ILE A 2 1.19 -3.57 -28.94
CA ILE A 2 0.12 -3.20 -28.00
C ILE A 2 0.44 -1.77 -27.56
N ILE A 3 -0.56 -0.89 -27.54
CA ILE A 3 -0.39 0.49 -27.12
C ILE A 3 -1.23 0.74 -25.85
N PRO A 4 -0.83 0.18 -24.70
CA PRO A 4 -1.56 0.36 -23.45
C PRO A 4 -1.43 1.81 -22.92
N PRO A 5 -2.36 2.23 -22.04
CA PRO A 5 -2.20 3.47 -21.31
C PRO A 5 -0.99 3.41 -20.34
N LEU A 6 -0.28 4.51 -20.22
CA LEU A 6 0.78 4.77 -19.25
C LEU A 6 0.16 5.40 -18.00
N PHE A 7 0.56 4.90 -16.84
CA PHE A 7 0.23 5.51 -15.56
C PHE A 7 1.01 6.81 -15.39
N GLU A 8 0.31 7.94 -15.38
CA GLU A 8 0.83 9.24 -14.97
C GLU A 8 0.03 9.72 -13.75
N GLY A 9 0.72 10.08 -12.68
CA GLY A 9 0.10 10.57 -11.46
C GLY A 9 0.80 10.10 -10.19
N ASP A 10 0.07 10.15 -9.07
CA ASP A 10 0.61 9.93 -7.74
C ASP A 10 -0.05 8.74 -7.03
N VAL A 11 0.77 7.98 -6.33
CA VAL A 11 0.34 6.91 -5.43
C VAL A 11 0.52 7.39 -4.00
N TYR A 12 -0.57 7.39 -3.24
CA TYR A 12 -0.58 7.59 -1.79
C TYR A 12 -1.20 6.37 -1.11
N ARG A 13 -1.22 6.36 0.23
CA ARG A 13 -1.93 5.34 1.02
C ARG A 13 -3.40 5.34 0.60
N TYR A 14 -3.86 4.21 0.06
CA TYR A 14 -5.27 3.98 -0.33
C TYR A 14 -5.83 4.93 -1.40
N VAL A 15 -4.99 5.77 -2.03
CA VAL A 15 -5.41 6.76 -3.02
C VAL A 15 -4.53 6.65 -4.25
N LEU A 16 -5.20 6.57 -5.40
CA LEU A 16 -4.59 6.62 -6.71
C LEU A 16 -5.03 7.91 -7.41
N ASN A 17 -4.12 8.86 -7.59
CA ASN A 17 -4.36 10.04 -8.40
C ASN A 17 -3.91 9.73 -9.81
N TYR A 18 -4.83 9.28 -10.66
CA TYR A 18 -4.53 9.00 -12.06
C TYR A 18 -4.86 10.21 -12.94
N VAL A 19 -3.86 10.74 -13.64
CA VAL A 19 -4.02 11.78 -14.66
C VAL A 19 -4.38 11.10 -15.98
N ALA A 20 -5.11 11.82 -16.85
CA ALA A 20 -5.58 11.32 -18.13
C ALA A 20 -4.50 10.49 -18.87
N PRO A 21 -4.85 9.30 -19.40
CA PRO A 21 -3.89 8.38 -19.98
C PRO A 21 -3.14 9.02 -21.14
N ARG A 22 -1.81 8.89 -21.12
CA ARG A 22 -1.01 8.83 -22.34
C ARG A 22 -0.89 7.38 -22.76
N TRP A 23 -0.59 7.13 -24.02
CA TRP A 23 -0.38 5.77 -24.52
C TRP A 23 1.10 5.58 -24.86
N ILE A 24 1.60 4.37 -24.65
CA ILE A 24 2.99 4.03 -24.94
C ILE A 24 3.04 2.75 -25.75
N GLU A 25 3.89 2.71 -26.77
CA GLU A 25 4.17 1.49 -27.51
C GLU A 25 4.91 0.50 -26.60
N TYR A 26 4.25 -0.63 -26.31
CA TYR A 26 4.83 -1.70 -25.50
C TYR A 26 5.59 -2.68 -26.40
N GLY A 27 6.91 -2.71 -26.25
CA GLY A 27 7.78 -3.58 -27.02
C GLY A 27 9.26 -3.42 -26.71
N PRO A 28 10.14 -4.16 -27.40
CA PRO A 28 11.59 -4.18 -27.17
C PRO A 28 12.29 -2.82 -27.27
N GLU A 29 11.68 -1.85 -27.94
CA GLU A 29 12.18 -0.48 -28.07
C GLU A 29 12.11 0.32 -26.74
N MET A 30 11.36 -0.19 -25.74
CA MET A 30 11.34 0.41 -24.42
C MET A 30 12.70 0.27 -23.73
N ARG A 31 13.22 1.38 -23.18
CA ARG A 31 14.47 1.40 -22.40
C ARG A 31 14.51 0.36 -21.27
N GLU A 32 13.37 0.16 -20.61
CA GLU A 32 13.18 -0.86 -19.58
C GLU A 32 12.00 -1.74 -19.98
N TYR A 33 12.18 -2.55 -21.04
CA TYR A 33 11.15 -3.45 -21.56
C TYR A 33 10.88 -4.61 -20.58
N PRO A 34 9.70 -4.65 -19.94
CA PRO A 34 9.28 -5.77 -19.13
C PRO A 34 8.87 -6.90 -20.08
N LYS A 35 9.42 -8.10 -19.94
CA LYS A 35 9.11 -9.22 -20.86
C LYS A 35 7.69 -9.77 -20.70
N GLU A 36 7.11 -9.57 -19.51
CA GLU A 36 5.84 -10.17 -19.12
C GLU A 36 4.78 -9.08 -18.92
N PHE A 37 3.79 -9.05 -19.81
CA PHE A 37 2.72 -8.04 -19.76
C PHE A 37 1.83 -8.20 -18.52
N HIS A 38 1.80 -9.40 -17.93
CA HIS A 38 0.96 -9.70 -16.78
C HIS A 38 1.24 -8.75 -15.60
N TRP A 39 2.41 -8.09 -15.49
CA TRP A 39 2.68 -7.11 -14.44
C TRP A 39 1.82 -5.85 -14.52
N PHE A 40 1.19 -5.57 -15.67
CA PHE A 40 0.43 -4.35 -15.93
C PHE A 40 -1.08 -4.54 -15.93
N GLU A 41 -1.57 -5.75 -15.71
CA GLU A 41 -2.99 -6.09 -15.77
C GLU A 41 -3.44 -6.87 -14.52
N GLY A 42 -4.75 -6.92 -14.31
CA GLY A 42 -5.37 -7.57 -13.16
C GLY A 42 -5.14 -6.83 -11.84
N GLY A 43 -5.85 -7.29 -10.80
CA GLY A 43 -5.75 -6.73 -9.45
C GLY A 43 -4.31 -6.83 -8.93
N ARG A 44 -3.75 -5.68 -8.55
CA ARG A 44 -2.39 -5.57 -8.01
C ARG A 44 -2.26 -4.35 -7.10
N LEU A 45 -1.17 -4.28 -6.36
CA LEU A 45 -0.82 -3.09 -5.60
C LEU A 45 0.26 -2.30 -6.32
N LEU A 46 0.16 -0.98 -6.25
CA LEU A 46 1.24 -0.07 -6.59
C LEU A 46 1.85 0.44 -5.29
N LEU A 47 3.18 0.32 -5.17
CA LEU A 47 3.96 0.86 -4.07
C LEU A 47 4.87 1.96 -4.60
N ARG A 48 4.76 3.16 -4.03
CA ARG A 48 5.65 4.28 -4.36
C ARG A 48 7.06 4.01 -3.82
N ARG A 49 8.07 4.28 -4.65
CA ARG A 49 9.49 4.12 -4.26
C ARG A 49 10.00 5.12 -3.26
N LEU A 50 9.28 6.20 -2.98
CA LEU A 50 9.68 7.20 -2.00
C LEU A 50 8.76 7.13 -0.79
N VAL A 51 9.36 7.00 0.39
CA VAL A 51 8.67 7.16 1.67
C VAL A 51 8.26 8.62 1.82
N ASN A 52 7.07 8.88 2.38
CA ASN A 52 6.61 10.24 2.57
C ASN A 52 7.26 10.94 3.77
N ARG A 53 6.93 12.23 3.96
CA ARG A 53 7.42 13.03 5.10
C ARG A 53 6.97 12.57 6.47
N LYS A 54 5.87 11.81 6.56
CA LYS A 54 5.41 11.16 7.80
C LYS A 54 6.03 9.77 8.00
N GLN A 55 7.07 9.46 7.22
CA GLN A 55 7.79 8.20 7.23
C GLN A 55 6.90 6.95 7.02
N ARG A 56 5.88 7.07 6.17
CA ARG A 56 4.97 5.98 5.82
C ARG A 56 5.25 5.47 4.40
N LEU A 57 5.19 4.15 4.24
CA LEU A 57 5.04 3.52 2.94
C LEU A 57 3.72 3.97 2.29
N MET A 58 3.70 3.98 0.96
CA MET A 58 2.63 4.56 0.15
C MET A 58 2.17 3.54 -0.88
N ALA A 59 1.13 2.77 -0.54
CA ALA A 59 0.56 1.79 -1.44
C ALA A 59 -0.95 1.95 -1.63
N THR A 60 -1.43 1.54 -2.80
CA THR A 60 -2.86 1.43 -3.12
C THR A 60 -3.12 0.32 -4.13
N ARG A 61 -4.37 -0.13 -4.25
CA ARG A 61 -4.81 -1.11 -5.25
C ARG A 61 -5.08 -0.44 -6.59
N ILE A 62 -4.78 -1.15 -7.68
CA ILE A 62 -5.20 -0.83 -9.04
C ILE A 62 -5.72 -2.09 -9.72
N GLU A 63 -6.74 -1.93 -10.56
CA GLU A 63 -7.32 -2.99 -11.39
C GLU A 63 -7.15 -2.69 -12.88
N ASP A 64 -7.11 -1.41 -13.25
CA ASP A 64 -6.91 -0.96 -14.63
C ASP A 64 -5.61 -1.51 -15.21
N THR A 65 -5.67 -1.88 -16.50
CA THR A 65 -4.49 -2.30 -17.24
C THR A 65 -3.70 -1.06 -17.67
N VAL A 66 -2.59 -0.78 -16.99
CA VAL A 66 -1.75 0.41 -17.22
C VAL A 66 -0.27 0.07 -17.04
N ILE A 67 0.57 0.60 -17.93
CA ILE A 67 2.03 0.53 -17.79
C ILE A 67 2.46 1.47 -16.68
N THR A 68 3.25 0.99 -15.73
CA THR A 68 3.77 1.83 -14.63
C THR A 68 5.19 2.29 -14.92
N SER A 69 5.53 3.52 -14.50
CA SER A 69 6.90 4.02 -14.58
C SER A 69 7.80 3.45 -13.47
N LYS A 70 9.12 3.61 -13.63
CA LYS A 70 10.16 3.13 -12.69
C LYS A 70 10.05 3.63 -11.24
N ASN A 71 9.17 4.60 -10.97
CA ASN A 71 8.98 5.19 -9.64
C ASN A 71 8.00 4.38 -8.77
N LEU A 72 7.37 3.36 -9.35
CA LEU A 72 6.42 2.48 -8.69
C LEU A 72 6.93 1.04 -8.77
N TYR A 73 6.74 0.30 -7.69
CA TYR A 73 6.77 -1.15 -7.75
C TYR A 73 5.37 -1.70 -7.88
N VAL A 74 5.23 -2.74 -8.69
CA VAL A 74 4.02 -3.55 -8.76
C VAL A 74 4.19 -4.73 -7.81
N ILE A 75 3.20 -4.94 -6.94
CA ILE A 75 3.13 -6.10 -6.05
C ILE A 75 1.93 -6.93 -6.45
N LYS A 76 2.18 -8.20 -6.80
CA LYS A 76 1.14 -9.18 -7.08
C LYS A 76 1.14 -10.27 -6.01
N PRO A 77 0.00 -10.58 -5.40
CA PRO A 77 -0.09 -11.72 -4.49
C PRO A 77 0.12 -13.03 -5.24
N THR A 78 0.82 -13.96 -4.60
CA THR A 78 0.94 -15.36 -5.04
C THR A 78 0.27 -16.34 -4.07
N GLY A 79 -0.10 -15.86 -2.87
CA GLY A 79 -0.78 -16.62 -1.83
C GLY A 79 -2.30 -16.62 -1.94
N LYS A 80 -2.96 -17.10 -0.88
CA LYS A 80 -4.44 -17.15 -0.77
C LYS A 80 -5.02 -15.86 -0.19
N GLU A 81 -4.17 -15.05 0.43
CA GLU A 81 -4.53 -13.77 1.01
C GLU A 81 -5.03 -12.80 -0.06
N SER A 82 -6.08 -12.08 0.27
CA SER A 82 -6.60 -11.05 -0.61
C SER A 82 -5.61 -9.89 -0.78
N ILE A 83 -5.74 -9.19 -1.91
CA ILE A 83 -4.99 -7.96 -2.17
C ILE A 83 -5.25 -6.91 -1.09
N ALA A 84 -6.48 -6.84 -0.57
CA ALA A 84 -6.87 -5.92 0.50
C ALA A 84 -6.14 -6.24 1.81
N TYR A 85 -6.03 -7.51 2.20
CA TYR A 85 -5.28 -7.92 3.39
C TYR A 85 -3.80 -7.48 3.31
N ILE A 86 -3.17 -7.74 2.17
CA ILE A 86 -1.76 -7.36 1.93
C ILE A 86 -1.61 -5.84 1.95
N LEU A 87 -2.57 -5.11 1.37
CA LEU A 87 -2.56 -3.65 1.38
C LEU A 87 -2.65 -3.08 2.80
N GLY A 88 -3.51 -3.65 3.66
CA GLY A 88 -3.64 -3.28 5.07
C GLY A 88 -2.32 -3.46 5.83
N ILE A 89 -1.64 -4.60 5.62
CA ILE A 89 -0.31 -4.84 6.20
C ILE A 89 0.71 -3.82 5.71
N ILE A 90 0.88 -3.66 4.39
CA ILE A 90 1.90 -2.77 3.79
C ILE A 90 1.71 -1.33 4.26
N ASN A 91 0.47 -0.85 4.32
CA ASN A 91 0.18 0.52 4.72
C ASN A 91 0.22 0.74 6.23
N SER A 92 0.42 -0.29 7.07
CA SER A 92 0.43 -0.16 8.54
C SER A 92 1.63 0.61 9.09
N ARG A 93 1.51 1.09 10.33
CA ARG A 93 2.60 1.73 11.09
C ARG A 93 3.73 0.76 11.34
N LEU A 94 3.40 -0.48 11.71
CA LEU A 94 4.39 -1.50 12.00
C LEU A 94 5.32 -1.73 10.80
N ILE A 95 4.77 -1.98 9.61
CA ILE A 95 5.58 -2.26 8.42
C ILE A 95 6.40 -1.04 8.01
N SER A 96 5.83 0.17 8.08
CA SER A 96 6.58 1.40 7.82
C SER A 96 7.76 1.54 8.80
N ARG A 97 7.54 1.28 10.09
CA ARG A 97 8.57 1.35 11.13
C ARG A 97 9.67 0.31 10.95
N LEU A 98 9.31 -0.94 10.62
CA LEU A 98 10.28 -2.00 10.36
C LEU A 98 11.14 -1.68 9.14
N TYR A 99 10.52 -1.19 8.06
CA TYR A 99 11.24 -0.74 6.86
C TYR A 99 12.25 0.36 7.21
N LEU A 100 11.82 1.38 7.95
CA LEU A 100 12.72 2.46 8.36
C LEU A 100 13.83 1.96 9.27
N ALA A 101 13.56 1.04 10.19
CA ALA A 101 14.58 0.48 11.08
C ALA A 101 15.72 -0.18 10.27
N GLN A 102 15.35 -0.87 9.20
CA GLN A 102 16.26 -1.57 8.31
C GLN A 102 17.11 -0.60 7.49
N VAL A 103 16.51 0.45 6.93
CA VAL A 103 17.23 1.39 6.02
C VAL A 103 17.86 2.59 6.73
N SER A 104 17.39 2.98 7.92
CA SER A 104 17.98 4.08 8.68
C SER A 104 19.36 3.73 9.24
N GLN A 105 19.66 2.44 9.38
CA GLN A 105 21.01 1.98 9.65
C GLN A 105 21.96 2.23 8.46
N ALA A 106 21.43 2.56 7.27
CA ALA A 106 22.19 2.66 6.02
C ALA A 106 22.47 4.09 5.50
N THR A 107 21.72 5.15 5.84
CA THR A 107 21.99 6.52 5.33
C THR A 107 21.47 7.66 6.21
N LYS A 108 22.30 8.69 6.41
CA LYS A 108 21.96 10.01 6.98
C LYS A 108 21.36 10.92 5.89
N ASP A 109 20.26 11.59 6.20
CA ASP A 109 19.70 12.81 5.57
C ASP A 109 18.96 12.77 4.22
N ASP A 110 18.74 11.62 3.56
CA ASP A 110 17.87 11.52 2.38
C ASP A 110 16.64 10.62 2.60
N PHE A 111 15.49 10.97 2.01
CA PHE A 111 14.30 10.12 2.03
C PHE A 111 14.64 8.75 1.43
N PRO A 112 14.50 7.63 2.19
CA PRO A 112 14.95 6.34 1.71
C PRO A 112 14.14 5.95 0.47
N GLN A 113 14.86 5.60 -0.61
CA GLN A 113 14.25 4.94 -1.74
C GLN A 113 13.96 3.49 -1.36
N VAL A 114 12.70 3.11 -1.47
CA VAL A 114 12.27 1.73 -1.35
C VAL A 114 12.96 0.91 -2.43
N THR A 115 13.59 -0.18 -2.01
CA THR A 115 14.14 -1.20 -2.89
C THR A 115 13.29 -2.47 -2.82
N ILE A 116 13.25 -3.25 -3.89
CA ILE A 116 12.55 -4.54 -3.90
C ILE A 116 13.12 -5.47 -2.82
N ARG A 117 14.45 -5.48 -2.67
CA ARG A 117 15.14 -6.29 -1.66
C ARG A 117 14.65 -5.96 -0.25
N ASP A 118 14.56 -4.69 0.09
CA ASP A 118 14.17 -4.28 1.45
C ASP A 118 12.70 -4.58 1.75
N ILE A 119 11.81 -4.46 0.77
CA ILE A 119 10.40 -4.82 0.95
C ILE A 119 10.23 -6.32 1.12
N LEU A 120 10.95 -7.13 0.34
CA LEU A 120 10.87 -8.59 0.42
C LEU A 120 11.51 -9.16 1.71
N SER A 121 12.38 -8.41 2.39
CA SER A 121 12.93 -8.83 3.68
C SER A 121 12.04 -8.50 4.87
N LEU A 122 10.97 -7.73 4.67
CA LEU A 122 10.03 -7.41 5.75
C LEU A 122 9.24 -8.66 6.16
N PRO A 123 8.96 -8.83 7.46
CA PRO A 123 8.15 -9.96 7.90
C PRO A 123 6.72 -9.81 7.37
N PHE A 124 6.28 -10.81 6.62
CA PHE A 124 4.89 -10.95 6.19
C PHE A 124 4.19 -11.99 7.05
N ARG A 125 3.00 -11.66 7.57
CA ARG A 125 2.17 -12.59 8.34
C ARG A 125 1.18 -13.32 7.42
N PRO A 126 1.47 -14.56 6.98
CA PRO A 126 0.52 -15.36 6.22
C PRO A 126 -0.68 -15.74 7.09
N ILE A 127 -1.80 -16.13 6.48
CA ILE A 127 -3.01 -16.55 7.20
C ILE A 127 -3.22 -18.06 7.02
N ASP A 128 -3.42 -18.79 8.12
CA ASP A 128 -3.92 -20.15 8.07
C ASP A 128 -5.44 -20.15 7.85
N PHE A 129 -5.85 -20.37 6.61
CA PHE A 129 -7.26 -20.46 6.24
C PHE A 129 -7.96 -21.74 6.72
N SER A 130 -7.25 -22.68 7.35
CA SER A 130 -7.88 -23.88 7.93
C SER A 130 -8.65 -23.58 9.22
N GLY A 131 -8.24 -22.53 9.96
CA GLY A 131 -8.84 -22.13 11.23
C GLY A 131 -9.81 -20.96 11.09
N PRO A 132 -10.99 -21.00 11.75
CA PRO A 132 -11.99 -19.92 11.64
C PRO A 132 -11.50 -18.58 12.20
N ASN A 133 -10.67 -18.59 13.24
CA ASN A 133 -10.17 -17.37 13.88
C ASN A 133 -9.17 -16.61 12.99
N GLU A 134 -8.25 -17.31 12.33
CA GLU A 134 -7.29 -16.69 11.41
C GLU A 134 -7.99 -16.15 10.16
N LYS A 135 -8.94 -16.93 9.60
CA LYS A 135 -9.80 -16.47 8.51
C LYS A 135 -10.61 -15.23 8.92
N ALA A 136 -11.19 -15.20 10.10
CA ALA A 136 -11.97 -14.04 10.58
C ALA A 136 -11.11 -12.77 10.69
N ARG A 137 -9.86 -12.89 11.15
CA ARG A 137 -8.92 -11.75 11.18
C ARG A 137 -8.57 -11.26 9.78
N HIS A 138 -8.35 -12.18 8.83
CA HIS A 138 -8.17 -11.83 7.43
C HIS A 138 -9.39 -11.05 6.91
N ASP A 139 -10.59 -11.59 7.08
CA ASP A 139 -11.82 -10.99 6.56
C ASP A 139 -12.09 -9.63 7.20
N THR A 140 -11.83 -9.47 8.49
CA THR A 140 -11.90 -8.18 9.19
C THR A 140 -10.94 -7.14 8.58
N MET A 141 -9.70 -7.54 8.26
CA MET A 141 -8.74 -6.66 7.61
C MET A 141 -9.24 -6.24 6.21
N VAL A 142 -9.82 -7.18 5.46
CA VAL A 142 -10.41 -6.90 4.14
C VAL A 142 -11.50 -5.85 4.25
N ASP A 143 -12.45 -6.03 5.18
CA ASP A 143 -13.55 -5.09 5.37
C ASP A 143 -13.07 -3.69 5.75
N LEU A 144 -12.08 -3.60 6.66
CA LEU A 144 -11.48 -2.33 7.05
C LEU A 144 -10.78 -1.63 5.87
N VAL A 145 -10.08 -2.37 5.02
CA VAL A 145 -9.37 -1.81 3.86
C VAL A 145 -10.35 -1.39 2.77
N GLU A 146 -11.41 -2.17 2.51
CA GLU A 146 -12.47 -1.76 1.56
C GLU A 146 -13.20 -0.51 2.05
N GLN A 147 -13.51 -0.43 3.36
CA GLN A 147 -14.05 0.77 3.97
C GLN A 147 -13.08 1.96 3.80
N MET A 148 -11.79 1.75 4.06
CA MET A 148 -10.77 2.80 3.89
C MET A 148 -10.70 3.33 2.45
N LEU A 149 -10.74 2.43 1.46
CA LEU A 149 -10.74 2.80 0.04
C LEU A 149 -12.00 3.59 -0.33
N ASP A 150 -13.17 3.18 0.17
CA ASP A 150 -14.43 3.87 -0.09
C ASP A 150 -14.49 5.26 0.57
N LEU A 151 -14.05 5.39 1.82
CA LEU A 151 -13.96 6.67 2.51
C LEU A 151 -13.09 7.68 1.74
N HIS A 152 -11.97 7.23 1.16
CA HIS A 152 -11.12 8.07 0.33
C HIS A 152 -11.80 8.49 -0.99
N LYS A 153 -12.63 7.62 -1.59
CA LYS A 153 -13.45 7.99 -2.76
C LYS A 153 -14.51 9.04 -2.38
N GLN A 154 -15.14 8.89 -1.21
CA GLN A 154 -16.15 9.83 -0.73
C GLN A 154 -15.56 11.20 -0.42
N ILE A 155 -14.43 11.27 0.30
CA ILE A 155 -13.82 12.56 0.70
C ILE A 155 -13.30 13.36 -0.51
N ALA A 156 -12.83 12.66 -1.56
CA ALA A 156 -12.42 13.28 -2.81
C ALA A 156 -13.60 13.96 -3.55
N LYS A 157 -14.81 13.38 -3.46
CA LYS A 157 -16.04 13.91 -4.08
C LYS A 157 -16.76 14.96 -3.22
N ALA A 158 -16.54 14.94 -1.91
CA ALA A 158 -17.20 15.86 -0.99
C ALA A 158 -16.83 17.32 -1.32
N LYS A 159 -17.85 18.20 -1.38
CA LYS A 159 -17.66 19.65 -1.59
C LYS A 159 -17.71 20.42 -0.27
N GLU A 160 -18.58 19.99 0.63
CA GLU A 160 -18.83 20.67 1.91
C GLU A 160 -17.71 20.42 2.93
N PRO A 161 -17.20 21.47 3.60
CA PRO A 161 -16.14 21.32 4.59
C PRO A 161 -16.49 20.40 5.76
N GLN A 162 -17.72 20.49 6.28
CA GLN A 162 -18.17 19.67 7.42
C GLN A 162 -18.17 18.17 7.07
N THR A 163 -18.69 17.83 5.89
CA THR A 163 -18.67 16.45 5.36
C THR A 163 -17.25 15.93 5.21
N LYS A 164 -16.32 16.75 4.70
CA LYS A 164 -14.89 16.38 4.66
C LYS A 164 -14.32 16.13 6.06
N THR A 165 -14.65 16.95 7.05
CA THR A 165 -14.19 16.76 8.43
C THR A 165 -14.70 15.44 9.03
N VAL A 166 -15.95 15.07 8.78
CA VAL A 166 -16.52 13.80 9.25
C VAL A 166 -15.81 12.62 8.59
N LEU A 167 -15.67 12.64 7.26
CA LEU A 167 -14.97 11.59 6.50
C LEU A 167 -13.51 11.45 6.92
N GLN A 168 -12.82 12.57 7.16
CA GLN A 168 -11.43 12.57 7.63
C GLN A 168 -11.29 11.88 8.99
N ARG A 169 -12.22 12.13 9.92
CA ARG A 169 -12.24 11.45 11.23
C ARG A 169 -12.51 9.95 11.09
N GLN A 170 -13.38 9.56 10.17
CA GLN A 170 -13.65 8.14 9.88
C GLN A 170 -12.43 7.45 9.27
N ILE A 171 -11.71 8.11 8.36
CA ILE A 171 -10.44 7.63 7.80
C ILE A 171 -9.44 7.40 8.93
N GLU A 172 -9.23 8.39 9.80
CA GLU A 172 -8.30 8.27 10.93
C GLU A 172 -8.67 7.16 11.92
N ALA A 173 -9.97 6.98 12.19
CA ALA A 173 -10.44 5.89 13.04
C ALA A 173 -10.20 4.51 12.39
N THR A 174 -10.51 4.38 11.09
CA THR A 174 -10.28 3.15 10.32
C THR A 174 -8.78 2.83 10.26
N ASP A 175 -7.93 3.85 10.12
CA ASP A 175 -6.48 3.68 10.08
C ASP A 175 -5.95 3.10 11.41
N ARG A 176 -6.44 3.62 12.54
CA ARG A 176 -6.11 3.09 13.87
C ARG A 176 -6.61 1.66 14.06
N HIS A 177 -7.78 1.31 13.53
CA HIS A 177 -8.30 -0.06 13.61
C HIS A 177 -7.43 -1.03 12.80
N ILE A 178 -7.00 -0.64 11.60
CA ILE A 178 -6.06 -1.43 10.79
C ILE A 178 -4.74 -1.61 11.55
N ASP A 179 -4.16 -0.53 12.08
CA ASP A 179 -2.89 -0.61 12.82
C ASP A 179 -3.01 -1.52 14.06
N ARG A 180 -4.11 -1.42 14.82
CA ARG A 180 -4.37 -2.31 15.96
C ARG A 180 -4.46 -3.78 15.54
N LEU A 181 -5.22 -4.08 14.48
CA LEU A 181 -5.34 -5.45 13.98
C LEU A 181 -3.99 -6.00 13.51
N VAL A 182 -3.15 -5.17 12.88
CA VAL A 182 -1.78 -5.57 12.53
C VAL A 182 -0.94 -5.85 13.78
N TYR A 183 -1.02 -5.03 14.83
CA TYR A 183 -0.30 -5.33 16.08
C TYR A 183 -0.72 -6.66 16.69
N GLU A 184 -2.03 -6.97 16.68
CA GLU A 184 -2.56 -8.23 17.16
C GLU A 184 -2.09 -9.42 16.30
N LEU A 185 -2.08 -9.28 14.97
CA LEU A 185 -1.61 -10.32 14.04
C LEU A 185 -0.12 -10.65 14.21
N TYR A 186 0.68 -9.66 14.58
CA TYR A 186 2.11 -9.79 14.82
C TYR A 186 2.46 -10.04 16.29
N GLY A 187 1.47 -10.07 17.19
CA GLY A 187 1.65 -10.41 18.61
C GLY A 187 2.43 -9.36 19.41
N LEU A 188 2.30 -8.07 19.07
CA LEU A 188 3.02 -7.02 19.76
C LEU A 188 2.47 -6.78 21.18
N ALA A 189 3.37 -6.57 22.12
CA ALA A 189 3.04 -6.10 23.47
C ALA A 189 2.80 -4.58 23.52
N ASP A 190 2.15 -4.09 24.58
CA ASP A 190 1.83 -2.67 24.76
C ASP A 190 3.06 -1.76 24.71
N GLU A 191 4.20 -2.21 25.24
CA GLU A 191 5.48 -1.48 25.18
C GLU A 191 5.98 -1.34 23.75
N GLU A 192 5.85 -2.40 22.94
CA GLU A 192 6.28 -2.41 21.54
C GLU A 192 5.38 -1.53 20.68
N ILE A 193 4.06 -1.58 20.91
CA ILE A 193 3.08 -0.70 20.27
C ILE A 193 3.45 0.76 20.52
N LYS A 194 3.75 1.14 21.77
CA LYS A 194 4.18 2.51 22.12
C LYS A 194 5.44 2.94 21.37
N ILE A 195 6.40 2.03 21.14
CA ILE A 195 7.61 2.32 20.37
C ILE A 195 7.26 2.60 18.90
N VAL A 196 6.42 1.76 18.30
CA VAL A 196 5.95 1.95 16.91
C VAL A 196 5.21 3.28 16.80
N GLU A 197 4.30 3.59 17.72
CA GLU A 197 3.51 4.81 17.67
C GLU A 197 4.34 6.08 17.89
N LYS A 198 5.34 6.07 18.76
CA LYS A 198 6.23 7.24 18.94
C LYS A 198 7.16 7.49 17.76
N SER A 199 7.50 6.45 17.00
CA SER A 199 8.49 6.53 15.92
C SER A 199 7.97 7.12 14.62
N LEU A 200 6.65 7.24 14.45
CA LEU A 200 6.01 7.71 13.22
C LEU A 200 5.13 8.93 13.53
N GLY A 201 5.75 10.01 13.98
CA GLY A 201 5.11 11.30 14.31
C GLY A 201 5.07 12.26 13.13
#